data_AF-A0AAU6F9Z7-F1
#
_entry.id   AF-A0AAU6F9Z7-F1
#
_cell.length_a   1.000
_cell.length_b   1.000
_cell.length_c   1.000
_cell.angle_alpha   90.00
_cell.angle_beta   90.00
_cell.angle_gamma   90.00
#
_symmetry.space_group_name_H-M   'P 1'
#
loop_
_entity.id
_entity.type
_entity.pdbx_description
1 polymer ?
#
loop_
_entity_poly.entity_id
_entity_poly.type
_entity_poly.pdbx_seq_one_letter_code
_entity_poly.pdbx_strand_id
1 'polypeptide(L)'
;MDPKHDVTPEAVAARRAEQEKSWWGRRKAKARAKSDERWANRDETVVRERFTIEVTENLTGLGGALEHERGRNQSLRYRVVVIDTQTGRPQHVSQSFTYRMAFTDGEKYVGKLVNGTKLVK
;
A
#
# COMPACT_ATOMS: atom_id res chain seq x y z
N MET A 1 -53.81 22.46 19.31
CA MET A 1 -52.54 22.78 19.98
C MET A 1 -51.56 21.70 19.59
N ASP A 2 -50.73 21.94 18.58
CA ASP A 2 -49.67 21.01 18.19
C ASP A 2 -48.46 21.25 19.09
N PRO A 3 -47.95 20.24 19.83
CA PRO A 3 -46.72 20.41 20.57
C PRO A 3 -45.58 20.44 19.56
N LYS A 4 -45.10 21.64 19.25
CA LYS A 4 -43.82 21.80 18.56
C LYS A 4 -42.76 21.22 19.50
N HIS A 5 -42.22 20.06 19.14
CA HIS A 5 -41.07 19.48 19.82
C HIS A 5 -39.93 20.50 19.74
N ASP A 6 -39.65 21.18 20.85
CA ASP A 6 -38.45 21.99 21.03
C ASP A 6 -37.24 21.06 21.07
N VAL A 7 -36.75 20.71 19.88
CA VAL A 7 -35.50 19.99 19.73
C VAL A 7 -34.38 20.99 20.00
N THR A 8 -33.78 20.91 21.19
CA THR A 8 -32.68 21.80 21.56
C THR A 8 -31.46 21.55 20.66
N PRO A 9 -30.68 22.60 20.33
CA PRO A 9 -29.46 22.44 19.53
C PRO A 9 -28.48 21.39 20.10
N GLU A 10 -28.43 21.26 21.43
CA GLU A 10 -27.66 20.22 22.12
C GLU A 10 -28.15 18.80 21.83
N ALA A 11 -29.47 18.58 21.79
CA ALA A 11 -30.03 17.26 21.45
C ALA A 11 -29.73 16.87 19.99
N VAL A 12 -29.75 17.83 19.06
CA VAL A 12 -29.34 17.61 17.67
C VAL A 12 -27.84 17.30 17.57
N ALA A 13 -27.00 18.05 18.29
CA ALA A 13 -25.55 17.85 18.31
C ALA A 13 -25.15 16.50 18.90
N ALA A 14 -25.77 16.08 20.02
CA ALA A 14 -25.54 14.79 20.65
C ALA A 14 -25.91 13.63 19.72
N ARG A 15 -27.07 13.72 19.07
CA ARG A 15 -27.55 12.70 18.11
C ARG A 15 -26.66 12.61 16.87
N ARG A 16 -26.13 13.76 16.40
CA ARG A 16 -25.16 13.80 15.28
C ARG A 16 -23.83 13.16 15.67
N ALA A 17 -23.31 13.46 16.86
CA ALA A 17 -22.07 12.86 17.37
C ALA A 17 -22.18 11.34 17.55
N GLU A 18 -23.33 10.85 18.01
CA GLU A 18 -23.60 9.42 18.14
C GLU A 18 -23.70 8.72 16.76
N GLN A 19 -24.38 9.34 15.80
CA GLN A 19 -24.42 8.84 14.42
C GLN A 19 -23.01 8.81 13.80
N GLU A 20 -22.19 9.83 14.04
CA GLU A 20 -20.83 9.88 13.53
C GLU A 20 -19.95 8.77 14.15
N LYS A 21 -20.03 8.57 15.47
CA LYS A 21 -19.36 7.44 16.16
C LYS A 21 -19.80 6.10 15.59
N SER A 22 -21.10 5.91 15.34
CA SER A 22 -21.63 4.67 14.73
C SER A 22 -21.17 4.48 13.28
N TRP A 23 -21.05 5.56 12.51
CA TRP A 23 -20.57 5.53 11.13
C TRP A 23 -19.09 5.17 11.06
N TRP A 24 -18.26 5.80 11.89
CA TRP A 24 -16.85 5.44 12.03
C TRP A 24 -16.68 4.01 12.55
N GLY A 25 -17.50 3.57 13.50
CA GLY A 25 -17.52 2.20 14.02
C GLY A 25 -17.81 1.17 12.93
N ARG A 26 -18.86 1.38 12.13
CA ARG A 26 -19.21 0.51 10.98
C ARG A 26 -18.11 0.49 9.92
N ARG A 27 -17.49 1.65 9.62
CA ARG A 27 -16.36 1.72 8.68
C ARG A 27 -15.15 0.94 9.19
N LYS A 28 -14.81 1.07 10.47
CA LYS A 28 -13.72 0.31 11.09
C LYS A 28 -14.00 -1.20 11.06
N ALA A 29 -15.22 -1.62 11.40
CA ALA A 29 -15.61 -3.03 11.34
C ALA A 29 -15.54 -3.60 9.92
N LYS A 30 -16.06 -2.87 8.92
CA LYS A 30 -15.99 -3.27 7.51
C LYS A 30 -14.55 -3.35 7.00
N ALA A 31 -13.70 -2.39 7.38
CA ALA A 31 -12.29 -2.41 7.03
C ALA A 31 -11.56 -3.62 7.65
N ARG A 32 -11.88 -3.96 8.90
CA ARG A 32 -11.33 -5.14 9.59
C ARG A 32 -11.79 -6.44 8.94
N ALA A 33 -13.09 -6.60 8.68
CA ALA A 33 -13.62 -7.78 8.00
C ALA A 33 -12.95 -8.02 6.62
N LYS A 34 -12.77 -6.95 5.83
CA LYS A 34 -12.06 -7.03 4.54
C LYS A 34 -10.58 -7.40 4.71
N SER A 35 -9.94 -6.96 5.80
CA SER A 35 -8.57 -7.35 6.12
C SER A 35 -8.50 -8.84 6.50
N ASP A 36 -9.40 -9.29 7.37
CA ASP A 36 -9.43 -10.67 7.87
C ASP A 36 -9.72 -11.65 6.73
N GLU A 37 -10.68 -11.35 5.85
CA GLU A 37 -10.97 -12.12 4.64
C GLU A 37 -9.75 -12.22 3.70
N ARG A 38 -9.01 -11.11 3.56
CA ARG A 38 -7.80 -11.08 2.73
C ARG A 38 -6.68 -11.96 3.29
N TRP A 39 -6.55 -12.04 4.61
CA TRP A 39 -5.57 -12.89 5.28
C TRP A 39 -5.99 -14.37 5.31
N ALA A 40 -7.29 -14.65 5.40
CA ALA A 40 -7.82 -16.01 5.35
C ALA A 40 -7.57 -16.69 3.98
N ASN A 41 -7.56 -15.92 2.88
CA ASN A 41 -7.29 -16.42 1.52
C ASN A 41 -5.81 -16.36 1.13
N ARG A 42 -4.89 -16.38 2.09
CA ARG A 42 -3.46 -16.36 1.83
C ARG A 42 -3.01 -17.69 1.23
N ASP A 43 -2.21 -17.63 0.16
CA ASP A 43 -1.43 -18.76 -0.33
C ASP A 43 -0.36 -19.11 0.73
N GLU A 44 -0.52 -20.27 1.38
CA GLU A 44 0.36 -20.71 2.46
C GLU A 44 1.73 -21.18 1.93
N THR A 45 1.84 -21.45 0.62
CA THR A 45 3.00 -22.07 -0.02
C THR A 45 3.82 -21.10 -0.88
N VAL A 46 4.08 -19.91 -0.36
CA VAL A 46 4.91 -18.91 -1.06
C VAL A 46 6.40 -19.17 -0.80
N VAL A 47 7.12 -19.63 -1.82
CA VAL A 47 8.57 -19.90 -1.78
C VAL A 47 9.39 -18.78 -2.45
N ARG A 48 10.68 -18.68 -2.11
CA ARG A 48 11.57 -17.60 -2.58
C ARG A 48 11.78 -17.63 -4.10
N GLU A 49 11.84 -18.82 -4.66
CA GLU A 49 12.13 -19.13 -6.06
C GLU A 49 11.02 -18.66 -7.01
N ARG A 50 9.82 -18.41 -6.47
CA ARG A 50 8.70 -17.80 -7.20
C ARG A 50 8.97 -16.34 -7.59
N PHE A 51 9.96 -15.69 -7.00
CA PHE A 51 10.20 -14.27 -7.23
C PHE A 51 11.55 -13.97 -7.86
N THR A 52 11.52 -13.16 -8.91
CA THR A 52 12.71 -12.56 -9.50
C THR A 52 12.86 -11.13 -9.00
N ILE A 53 14.09 -10.74 -8.68
CA ILE A 53 14.43 -9.36 -8.32
C ILE A 53 15.22 -8.78 -9.49
N GLU A 54 14.62 -7.82 -10.18
CA GLU A 54 15.27 -7.09 -11.25
C GLU A 54 15.69 -5.72 -10.74
N VAL A 55 16.96 -5.38 -10.93
CA VAL A 55 17.47 -4.05 -10.61
C VAL A 55 17.96 -3.41 -11.91
N THR A 56 17.32 -2.32 -12.29
CA THR A 56 17.64 -1.55 -13.48
C THR A 56 18.21 -0.20 -13.06
N GLU A 57 19.31 0.22 -13.68
CA GLU A 57 19.76 1.60 -13.57
C GLU A 57 18.85 2.49 -14.44
N ASN A 58 18.19 3.46 -13.81
CA ASN A 58 17.43 4.47 -14.52
C ASN A 58 18.42 5.38 -15.24
N LEU A 59 18.63 5.14 -16.54
CA LEU A 59 19.32 6.06 -17.44
C LEU A 59 18.45 7.30 -17.77
N THR A 60 17.79 7.90 -16.78
CA THR A 60 17.17 9.24 -16.91
C THR A 60 18.26 10.32 -16.93
N GLY A 61 19.18 10.17 -17.87
CA GLY A 61 20.31 11.03 -18.18
C GLY A 61 20.80 10.88 -19.63
N LEU A 62 20.08 10.15 -20.49
CA LEU A 62 20.34 10.07 -21.93
C LEU A 62 19.11 10.56 -22.70
N GLY A 63 19.08 11.86 -23.03
CA GLY A 63 18.13 12.45 -23.97
C GLY A 63 16.92 13.12 -23.29
N GLY A 64 16.84 14.44 -23.41
CA GLY A 64 15.86 15.27 -22.73
C GLY A 64 14.41 15.02 -23.13
N ALA A 65 13.54 15.06 -22.12
CA ALA A 65 12.20 15.62 -22.18
C ALA A 65 11.71 15.70 -20.72
N LEU A 66 11.23 16.88 -20.33
CA LEU A 66 10.74 17.24 -18.98
C LEU A 66 11.81 17.73 -18.00
N GLU A 67 12.51 18.79 -18.44
CA GLU A 67 12.61 19.99 -17.60
C GLU A 67 11.24 20.26 -16.96
N HIS A 68 11.05 20.01 -15.65
CA HIS A 68 10.09 20.70 -14.75
C HIS A 68 9.93 20.04 -13.35
N GLU A 69 10.67 18.97 -13.00
CA GLU A 69 10.74 18.49 -11.60
C GLU A 69 12.16 18.59 -11.02
N ARG A 70 12.68 19.83 -11.00
CA ARG A 70 13.91 20.18 -10.27
C ARG A 70 13.65 20.02 -8.77
N GLY A 71 14.19 18.97 -8.14
CA GLY A 71 14.55 19.08 -6.73
C GLY A 71 14.68 17.85 -5.85
N ARG A 72 14.20 16.64 -6.19
CA ARG A 72 14.17 15.54 -5.17
C ARG A 72 14.67 14.14 -5.57
N ASN A 73 14.73 13.79 -6.85
CA ASN A 73 14.97 12.38 -7.25
C ASN A 73 16.24 12.09 -8.08
N GLN A 74 17.12 13.07 -8.29
CA GLN A 74 18.35 12.87 -9.09
C GLN A 74 19.36 11.86 -8.48
N SER A 75 19.17 11.52 -7.20
CA SER A 75 20.05 10.63 -6.45
C SER A 75 19.56 9.17 -6.41
N LEU A 76 18.30 8.90 -6.75
CA LEU A 76 17.71 7.56 -6.78
C LEU A 76 17.88 6.93 -8.16
N ARG A 77 19.07 6.40 -8.43
CA ARG A 77 19.49 5.91 -9.74
C ARG A 77 19.04 4.50 -10.07
N TYR A 78 18.79 3.65 -9.08
CA TYR A 78 18.47 2.24 -9.29
C TYR A 78 17.00 2.00 -8.98
N ARG A 79 16.29 1.40 -9.93
CA ARG A 79 14.93 0.89 -9.74
C ARG A 79 14.99 -0.60 -9.45
N VAL A 80 14.35 -1.04 -8.39
CA VAL A 80 14.10 -2.46 -8.12
C VAL A 80 12.66 -2.81 -8.45
N VAL A 81 12.48 -3.95 -9.11
CA VAL A 81 11.18 -4.58 -9.37
C VAL A 81 11.23 -6.02 -8.89
N VAL A 82 10.30 -6.38 -8.01
CA VAL A 82 10.08 -7.78 -7.60
C VAL A 82 8.93 -8.32 -8.44
N ILE A 83 9.18 -9.38 -9.21
CA ILE A 83 8.23 -9.98 -10.15
C ILE A 83 7.87 -11.37 -9.64
N ASP A 84 6.57 -11.68 -9.58
CA ASP A 84 6.09 -13.05 -9.39
C ASP A 84 6.20 -13.79 -10.73
N THR A 85 7.03 -14.83 -10.79
CA THR A 85 7.31 -15.58 -12.02
C THR A 85 6.12 -16.41 -12.50
N GLN A 86 5.18 -16.76 -11.61
CA GLN A 86 3.98 -17.50 -11.98
C GLN A 86 2.95 -16.62 -12.69
N THR A 87 2.79 -15.38 -12.23
CA THR A 87 1.77 -14.45 -12.76
C THR A 87 2.35 -13.41 -13.72
N GLY A 88 3.68 -13.27 -13.76
CA GLY A 88 4.38 -12.20 -14.47
C GLY A 88 4.15 -10.80 -13.89
N ARG A 89 3.47 -10.69 -12.73
CA ARG A 89 3.04 -9.39 -12.18
C ARG A 89 4.08 -8.78 -11.26
N PRO A 90 4.30 -7.45 -11.34
CA PRO A 90 5.15 -6.75 -10.39
C PRO A 90 4.48 -6.68 -9.01
N GLN A 91 5.14 -7.26 -8.02
CA GLN A 91 4.70 -7.28 -6.63
C GLN A 91 5.17 -6.05 -5.85
N HIS A 92 6.38 -5.57 -6.16
CA HIS A 92 7.02 -4.40 -5.53
C HIS A 92 7.82 -3.61 -6.56
N VAL A 93 7.77 -2.29 -6.44
CA VAL A 93 8.59 -1.36 -7.23
C VAL A 93 9.10 -0.29 -6.28
N SER A 94 10.40 -0.07 -6.29
CA SER A 94 11.05 0.93 -5.43
C SER A 94 12.26 1.53 -6.13
N GLN A 95 12.72 2.68 -5.66
CA GLN A 95 13.91 3.35 -6.15
C GLN A 95 14.94 3.47 -5.03
N SER A 96 16.21 3.44 -5.37
CA SER A 96 17.33 3.41 -4.44
C SER A 96 18.57 4.08 -5.00
N PHE A 97 19.44 4.53 -4.11
CA PHE A 97 20.67 5.25 -4.46
C PHE A 97 21.74 4.35 -5.08
N THR A 98 21.81 3.08 -4.65
CA THR A 98 22.81 2.11 -5.10
C THR A 98 22.16 0.80 -5.50
N TYR A 99 22.82 0.05 -6.39
CA TYR A 99 22.41 -1.29 -6.77
C TYR A 99 22.22 -2.20 -5.54
N ARG A 100 23.18 -2.19 -4.62
CA ARG A 100 23.15 -3.02 -3.41
C ARG A 100 21.93 -2.71 -2.54
N MET A 101 21.60 -1.44 -2.36
CA MET A 101 20.41 -1.05 -1.61
C MET A 101 19.12 -1.49 -2.31
N ALA A 102 19.04 -1.30 -3.62
CA ALA A 102 17.90 -1.73 -4.44
C ALA A 102 17.66 -3.24 -4.33
N PHE A 103 18.74 -4.03 -4.49
CA PHE A 103 18.67 -5.49 -4.37
C PHE A 103 18.27 -5.93 -2.95
N THR A 104 18.88 -5.34 -1.92
CA THR A 104 18.54 -5.63 -0.51
C THR A 104 17.07 -5.29 -0.20
N ASP A 105 16.54 -4.21 -0.77
CA ASP A 105 15.11 -3.86 -0.64
C ASP A 105 14.21 -4.91 -1.29
N GLY A 106 14.57 -5.36 -2.49
CA GLY A 106 13.91 -6.48 -3.17
C GLY A 106 13.91 -7.75 -2.33
N GLU A 107 15.06 -8.14 -1.78
CA GLU A 107 15.18 -9.35 -0.95
C GLU A 107 14.35 -9.24 0.33
N LYS A 108 14.38 -8.07 1.00
CA LYS A 108 13.53 -7.81 2.17
C LYS A 108 12.05 -7.92 1.83
N TYR A 109 11.64 -7.44 0.66
CA TYR A 109 10.25 -7.55 0.22
C TYR A 109 9.86 -9.01 -0.05
N VAL A 110 10.72 -9.78 -0.75
CA VAL A 110 10.46 -11.21 -0.98
C VAL A 110 10.42 -11.98 0.32
N GLY A 111 11.31 -11.68 1.28
CA GLY A 111 11.27 -12.25 2.62
C GLY A 111 9.92 -12.01 3.31
N LYS A 112 9.31 -10.83 3.12
CA LYS A 112 7.96 -10.52 3.61
C LYS A 112 6.85 -11.33 2.93
N LEU A 113 7.01 -11.69 1.66
CA LEU A 113 6.06 -12.54 0.94
C LEU A 113 6.15 -13.98 1.46
N VAL A 114 7.37 -14.51 1.56
CA VAL A 114 7.63 -15.90 1.99
C VAL A 114 7.23 -16.12 3.44
N ASN A 115 7.58 -15.21 4.35
CA ASN A 115 7.17 -15.30 5.76
C ASN A 115 5.68 -14.96 5.97
N GLY A 116 4.98 -14.53 4.92
CA GLY A 116 3.55 -14.19 4.99
C GLY A 116 3.21 -12.92 5.74
N THR A 117 4.17 -12.02 5.96
CA THR A 117 3.88 -10.67 6.50
C THR A 117 3.38 -9.71 5.41
N LYS A 118 3.53 -10.09 4.14
CA LYS A 118 2.94 -9.47 2.96
C LYS A 118 2.26 -10.54 2.11
N LEU A 119 1.14 -10.17 1.51
CA LEU A 119 0.42 -11.00 0.54
C LEU A 119 0.90 -10.72 -0.88
N VAL A 120 0.94 -11.78 -1.69
CA VAL A 120 1.06 -11.68 -3.14
C VAL A 120 -0.20 -11.00 -3.69
N LYS A 121 -0.02 -10.03 -4.59
CA LYS A 121 -1.08 -9.24 -5.23
C LYS A 121 -1.57 -9.89 -6.53
#